data_AF-A0A842F4V1-F1
#
_entry.id   AF-A0A842F4V1-F1
#
_cell.length_a   1.000
_cell.length_b   1.000
_cell.length_c   1.000
_cell.angle_alpha   90.00
_cell.angle_beta   90.00
_cell.angle_gamma   90.00
#
_symmetry.space_group_name_H-M   'P 1'
#
loop_
_entity.id
_entity.type
_entity.pdbx_description
1 polymer ?
#
loop_
_entity_poly.entity_id
_entity_poly.type
_entity_poly.pdbx_seq_one_letter_code
_entity_poly.pdbx_strand_id
1 'polypeptide(L)'
;MSQPHDGRGRSPAQNKIIHALFGEITREYMGSVTSLQKKIDAEDTKIAMKSMFCDLVGRPEFSVADATMSDATEFIEFLINFCIENGVKLKNKELYKDFNIQHWVFCCLIHNKCAIDGTSKNVEKHHVANLVGMGRNRKKIDHLDSCFISLSAEYITKKYIISAGNASRQSITLILLN
;
A
#
# COMPACT_ATOMS: atom_id res chain seq x y z
N MET A 1 -20.20 21.39 -6.38
CA MET A 1 -20.51 21.25 -4.94
C MET A 1 -19.18 21.04 -4.23
N SER A 2 -18.61 22.08 -3.63
CA SER A 2 -17.32 22.01 -2.93
C SER A 2 -17.50 21.32 -1.59
N GLN A 3 -16.75 20.24 -1.36
CA GLN A 3 -16.72 19.49 -0.11
C GLN A 3 -16.26 20.40 1.05
N PRO A 4 -16.71 20.19 2.30
CA PRO A 4 -16.27 20.98 3.45
C PRO A 4 -14.77 20.75 3.67
N HIS A 5 -13.97 21.81 3.60
CA HIS A 5 -12.52 21.73 3.81
C HIS A 5 -12.22 21.68 5.31
N ASP A 6 -11.74 20.52 5.81
CA ASP A 6 -11.01 20.47 7.09
C ASP A 6 -9.72 21.27 6.88
N GLY A 7 -9.63 22.48 7.43
CA GLY A 7 -8.55 23.46 7.19
C GLY A 7 -7.17 23.03 7.69
N ARG A 8 -6.92 21.73 7.86
CA ARG A 8 -5.67 21.11 8.27
C ARG A 8 -4.90 20.68 7.03
N GLY A 9 -3.78 21.35 6.79
CA GLY A 9 -2.81 20.93 5.79
C GLY A 9 -2.25 19.54 6.11
N ARG A 10 -1.75 18.85 5.08
CA ARG A 10 -1.09 17.54 5.20
C ARG A 10 -0.07 17.48 6.36
N SER A 11 -0.07 16.35 7.07
CA SER A 11 0.85 16.09 8.18
C SER A 11 2.31 15.82 7.74
N PRO A 12 3.32 16.04 8.61
CA PRO A 12 4.71 15.68 8.34
C PRO A 12 4.92 14.18 8.03
N ALA A 13 4.15 13.29 8.65
CA ALA A 13 4.20 11.86 8.41
C ALA A 13 3.74 11.52 6.97
N GLN A 14 2.61 12.07 6.53
CA GLN A 14 2.14 11.91 5.15
C GLN A 14 3.15 12.47 4.14
N ASN A 15 3.78 13.62 4.45
CA ASN A 15 4.83 14.17 3.59
C ASN A 15 6.02 13.22 3.46
N LYS A 16 6.48 12.65 4.57
CA LYS A 16 7.57 11.66 4.60
C LYS A 16 7.24 10.44 3.75
N ILE A 17 6.01 9.91 3.85
CA ILE A 17 5.55 8.76 3.04
C ILE A 17 5.57 9.10 1.55
N ILE A 18 4.97 10.22 1.15
CA ILE A 18 4.87 10.63 -0.26
C ILE A 18 6.27 10.73 -0.88
N HIS A 19 7.19 11.42 -0.21
CA HIS A 19 8.56 11.57 -0.71
C HIS A 19 9.32 10.25 -0.77
N ALA A 20 9.10 9.36 0.19
CA ALA A 20 9.71 8.04 0.15
C ALA A 20 9.17 7.23 -1.03
N LEU A 21 7.85 7.17 -1.23
CA LEU A 21 7.21 6.47 -2.35
C LEU A 21 7.68 7.00 -3.71
N PHE A 22 7.80 8.33 -3.87
CA PHE A 22 8.42 8.90 -5.07
C PHE A 22 9.84 8.39 -5.26
N GLY A 23 10.67 8.39 -4.22
CA GLY A 23 12.03 7.87 -4.30
C GLY A 23 12.11 6.39 -4.68
N GLU A 24 11.17 5.57 -4.21
CA GLU A 24 11.07 4.15 -4.57
C GLU A 24 10.70 3.99 -6.05
N ILE A 25 9.71 4.74 -6.55
CA ILE A 25 9.27 4.73 -7.95
C ILE A 25 10.36 5.26 -8.88
N THR A 26 10.96 6.42 -8.57
CA THR A 26 12.05 6.99 -9.36
C THR A 26 13.18 5.99 -9.50
N ARG A 27 13.57 5.30 -8.43
CA ARG A 27 14.67 4.34 -8.47
C ARG A 27 14.35 3.07 -9.26
N GLU A 28 13.09 2.65 -9.32
CA GLU A 28 12.69 1.48 -10.10
C GLU A 28 12.72 1.76 -11.60
N TYR A 29 12.24 2.95 -12.02
CA TYR A 29 12.08 3.28 -13.43
C TYR A 29 13.20 4.12 -14.04
N MET A 30 13.98 4.82 -13.22
CA MET A 30 14.96 5.80 -13.68
C MET A 30 16.39 5.33 -13.38
N GLY A 31 17.26 5.45 -14.39
CA GLY A 31 18.64 4.93 -14.36
C GLY A 31 19.71 5.99 -14.08
N SER A 32 19.39 7.06 -13.36
CA SER A 32 20.25 8.25 -13.27
C SER A 32 21.66 7.97 -12.75
N VAL A 33 22.67 8.40 -13.52
CA VAL A 33 24.09 8.24 -13.19
C VAL A 33 24.72 9.49 -12.56
N THR A 34 24.11 10.67 -12.70
CA THR A 34 24.62 11.94 -12.17
C THR A 34 23.69 12.60 -11.15
N SER A 35 24.23 13.47 -10.30
CA SER A 35 23.45 14.22 -9.30
C SER A 35 22.40 15.15 -9.91
N LEU A 36 22.67 15.70 -11.11
CA LEU A 36 21.69 16.54 -11.81
C LEU A 36 20.54 15.69 -12.36
N GLN A 37 20.86 14.57 -13.02
CA GLN A 37 19.84 13.68 -13.58
C GLN A 37 18.93 13.12 -12.48
N LYS A 38 19.48 12.77 -11.31
CA LYS A 38 18.66 12.34 -10.15
C LYS A 38 17.60 13.36 -9.74
N LYS A 39 17.90 14.67 -9.84
CA LYS A 39 16.93 15.72 -9.51
C LYS A 39 15.84 15.82 -10.56
N ILE A 40 16.22 15.75 -11.84
CA ILE A 40 15.28 15.78 -12.98
C ILE A 40 14.33 14.58 -12.88
N ASP A 41 14.87 13.38 -12.75
CA ASP A 41 14.09 12.14 -12.66
C ASP A 41 13.12 12.14 -11.48
N ALA A 42 13.53 12.72 -10.34
CA ALA A 42 12.68 12.87 -9.17
C ALA A 42 11.53 13.87 -9.41
N GLU A 43 11.77 14.99 -10.11
CA GLU A 43 10.71 15.92 -10.49
C GLU A 43 9.76 15.33 -11.53
N ASP A 44 10.29 14.65 -12.55
CA ASP A 44 9.48 13.97 -13.57
C ASP A 44 8.58 12.91 -12.94
N THR A 45 9.10 12.13 -11.99
CA THR A 45 8.30 11.17 -11.23
C THR A 45 7.16 11.85 -10.48
N LYS A 46 7.42 12.98 -9.82
CA LYS A 46 6.37 13.73 -9.10
C LYS A 46 5.29 14.23 -10.05
N ILE A 47 5.67 14.77 -11.21
CA ILE A 47 4.74 15.29 -12.21
C ILE A 47 3.88 14.13 -12.75
N ALA A 48 4.51 13.05 -13.20
CA ALA A 48 3.81 11.90 -13.76
C ALA A 48 2.80 11.28 -12.78
N MET A 49 3.19 11.07 -11.53
CA MET A 49 2.31 10.47 -10.53
C MET A 49 1.15 11.39 -10.13
N LYS A 50 1.36 12.71 -10.07
CA LYS A 50 0.27 13.66 -9.81
C LYS A 50 -0.71 13.69 -10.97
N SER A 51 -0.22 13.78 -12.21
CA SER A 51 -1.06 13.78 -13.42
C SER A 51 -1.91 12.51 -13.47
N MET A 52 -1.29 11.34 -13.31
CA MET A 52 -2.01 10.06 -13.29
C MET A 52 -3.09 9.99 -12.20
N PHE A 53 -2.80 10.50 -11.00
CA PHE A 53 -3.79 10.56 -9.92
C PHE A 53 -4.97 11.49 -10.27
N CYS A 54 -4.68 12.66 -10.84
CA CYS A 54 -5.69 13.63 -11.22
C CYS A 54 -6.62 13.09 -12.32
N ASP A 55 -6.03 12.42 -13.31
CA ASP A 55 -6.77 11.76 -14.40
C ASP A 55 -7.66 10.63 -13.85
N LEU A 56 -7.13 9.83 -12.91
CA LEU A 56 -7.87 8.72 -12.29
C LEU A 56 -9.09 9.21 -11.48
N VAL A 57 -8.92 10.28 -10.70
CA VAL A 57 -9.98 10.82 -9.83
C VAL A 57 -10.90 11.81 -10.59
N GLY A 58 -10.50 12.23 -11.79
CA GLY A 58 -11.25 13.21 -12.59
C GLY A 58 -11.23 14.61 -12.00
N ARG A 59 -10.09 15.03 -11.42
CA ARG A 59 -9.93 16.34 -10.77
C ARG A 59 -8.85 17.20 -11.42
N PRO A 60 -8.90 18.54 -11.31
CA PRO A 60 -7.82 19.41 -11.76
C PRO A 60 -6.50 19.10 -11.04
N GLU A 61 -5.37 19.44 -11.66
CA GLU A 61 -4.06 19.34 -11.02
C GLU A 61 -4.05 20.05 -9.66
N PHE A 62 -3.45 19.39 -8.67
CA PHE A 62 -3.32 19.93 -7.32
C PHE A 62 -1.86 20.06 -6.91
N SER A 63 -1.60 21.08 -6.11
CA SER A 63 -0.32 21.23 -5.41
C SER A 63 -0.30 20.32 -4.20
N VAL A 64 0.69 19.43 -4.13
CA VAL A 64 0.90 18.57 -2.95
C VAL A 64 1.23 19.39 -1.68
N ALA A 65 1.72 20.63 -1.84
CA ALA A 65 1.97 21.53 -0.71
C ALA A 65 0.66 22.07 -0.12
N ASP A 66 -0.37 22.26 -0.95
CA ASP A 66 -1.68 22.80 -0.56
C ASP A 66 -2.73 21.70 -0.34
N ALA A 67 -2.31 20.43 -0.44
CA ALA A 67 -3.18 19.28 -0.25
C ALA A 67 -3.72 19.22 1.19
N THR A 68 -5.01 18.96 1.31
CA THR A 68 -5.64 18.65 2.61
C THR A 68 -5.11 17.32 3.15
N MET A 69 -5.35 17.05 4.44
CA MET A 69 -5.05 15.72 5.01
C MET A 69 -5.75 14.57 4.26
N SER A 70 -6.98 14.77 3.80
CA SER A 70 -7.72 13.77 3.02
C SER A 70 -7.11 13.57 1.65
N ASP A 71 -6.82 14.65 0.92
CA ASP A 71 -6.17 14.58 -0.40
C ASP A 71 -4.83 13.85 -0.34
N ALA A 72 -4.04 14.13 0.71
CA ALA A 72 -2.77 13.47 0.92
C ALA A 72 -2.93 11.97 1.21
N THR A 73 -4.00 11.58 1.90
CA THR A 73 -4.29 10.17 2.21
C THR A 73 -4.67 9.42 0.94
N GLU A 74 -5.61 9.94 0.16
CA GLU A 74 -6.01 9.36 -1.13
C GLU A 74 -4.82 9.25 -2.09
N PHE A 75 -3.98 10.28 -2.12
CA PHE A 75 -2.78 10.26 -2.96
C PHE A 75 -1.75 9.21 -2.50
N ILE A 76 -1.53 9.04 -1.19
CA ILE A 76 -0.68 7.97 -0.65
C ILE A 76 -1.23 6.60 -1.01
N GLU A 77 -2.53 6.39 -0.84
CA GLU A 77 -3.21 5.13 -1.16
C GLU A 77 -3.09 4.78 -2.65
N PHE A 78 -3.19 5.78 -3.53
CA PHE A 78 -2.91 5.64 -4.95
C PHE A 78 -1.45 5.25 -5.22
N LEU A 79 -0.47 5.94 -4.62
CA LEU A 79 0.95 5.62 -4.81
C LEU A 79 1.29 4.21 -4.33
N ILE A 80 0.72 3.77 -3.19
CA ILE A 80 0.85 2.40 -2.70
C ILE A 80 0.29 1.40 -3.71
N ASN A 81 -0.91 1.66 -4.22
CA ASN A 81 -1.53 0.80 -5.21
C ASN A 81 -0.66 0.69 -6.47
N PHE A 82 -0.17 1.83 -6.98
CA PHE A 82 0.73 1.88 -8.12
C PHE A 82 1.98 1.03 -7.91
N CYS A 83 2.64 1.16 -6.74
CA CYS A 83 3.82 0.37 -6.41
C CYS A 83 3.53 -1.13 -6.42
N ILE A 84 2.43 -1.57 -5.82
CA ILE A 84 2.06 -2.99 -5.73
C ILE A 84 1.74 -3.55 -7.12
N GLU A 85 0.89 -2.86 -7.86
CA GLU A 85 0.44 -3.26 -9.20
C GLU A 85 1.64 -3.48 -10.13
N ASN A 86 2.54 -2.50 -10.14
CA ASN A 86 3.71 -2.50 -11.02
C ASN A 86 4.91 -3.27 -10.47
N GLY A 87 4.84 -3.78 -9.23
CA GLY A 87 5.93 -4.54 -8.61
C GLY A 87 7.13 -3.68 -8.18
N VAL A 88 6.93 -2.39 -7.93
CA VAL A 88 7.93 -1.49 -7.36
C VAL A 88 8.28 -1.96 -5.95
N LYS A 89 9.55 -2.32 -5.74
CA LYS A 89 10.01 -2.83 -4.44
C LYS A 89 10.25 -1.71 -3.44
N LEU A 90 9.53 -1.76 -2.32
CA LEU A 90 9.74 -0.87 -1.18
C LEU A 90 10.96 -1.33 -0.36
N LYS A 91 12.13 -0.75 -0.63
CA LYS A 91 13.39 -1.04 0.09
C LYS A 91 13.38 -0.49 1.50
N ASN A 92 12.73 0.65 1.72
CA ASN A 92 12.58 1.20 3.06
C ASN A 92 11.41 0.52 3.79
N LYS A 93 11.71 -0.58 4.49
CA LYS A 93 10.70 -1.32 5.29
C LYS A 93 10.06 -0.46 6.38
N GLU A 94 10.70 0.60 6.85
CA GLU A 94 10.10 1.46 7.89
C GLU A 94 8.83 2.16 7.42
N LEU A 95 8.63 2.31 6.11
CA LEU A 95 7.42 2.88 5.55
C LEU A 95 6.17 2.08 5.93
N TYR A 96 6.28 0.77 6.14
CA TYR A 96 5.16 -0.06 6.57
C TYR A 96 4.60 0.32 7.94
N LYS A 97 5.38 1.00 8.80
CA LYS A 97 4.89 1.53 10.10
C LYS A 97 3.90 2.68 9.92
N ASP A 98 4.12 3.48 8.88
CA ASP A 98 3.39 4.70 8.63
C ASP A 98 2.23 4.48 7.63
N PHE A 99 2.11 3.28 7.03
CA PHE A 99 1.07 2.95 6.06
C PHE A 99 -0.26 2.55 6.70
N ASN A 100 -1.33 2.76 5.93
CA ASN A 100 -2.56 2.04 6.13
C ASN A 100 -2.39 0.57 5.67
N ILE A 101 -2.01 -0.31 6.61
CA ILE A 101 -1.74 -1.72 6.31
C ILE A 101 -2.95 -2.46 5.73
N GLN A 102 -4.17 -2.06 6.09
CA GLN A 102 -5.36 -2.69 5.52
C GLN A 102 -5.48 -2.39 4.03
N HIS A 103 -5.20 -1.15 3.62
CA HIS A 103 -5.12 -0.76 2.21
C HIS A 103 -4.00 -1.51 1.47
N TRP A 104 -2.82 -1.63 2.08
CA TRP A 104 -1.72 -2.44 1.54
C TRP A 104 -2.15 -3.89 1.26
N VAL A 105 -2.71 -4.56 2.27
CA VAL A 105 -3.17 -5.95 2.15
C VAL A 105 -4.27 -6.07 1.09
N PHE A 106 -5.19 -5.11 1.05
CA PHE A 106 -6.23 -5.05 0.03
C PHE A 106 -5.65 -4.93 -1.38
N CYS A 107 -4.72 -4.01 -1.61
CA CYS A 107 -4.02 -3.86 -2.88
C CYS A 107 -3.28 -5.15 -3.30
N CYS A 108 -2.62 -5.82 -2.35
CA CYS A 108 -1.98 -7.12 -2.61
C CYS A 108 -2.98 -8.22 -3.00
N LEU A 109 -4.18 -8.21 -2.41
CA LEU A 109 -5.26 -9.14 -2.74
C LEU A 109 -5.81 -8.92 -4.15
N ILE A 110 -6.08 -7.67 -4.55
CA ILE A 110 -6.62 -7.35 -5.87
C ILE A 110 -5.61 -7.62 -6.98
N HIS A 111 -4.31 -7.38 -6.73
CA HIS A 111 -3.25 -7.55 -7.73
C HIS A 111 -2.60 -8.94 -7.72
N ASN A 112 -3.07 -9.85 -6.87
CA ASN A 112 -2.48 -11.18 -6.63
C ASN A 112 -0.95 -11.09 -6.40
N LYS A 113 -0.56 -10.15 -5.53
CA LYS A 113 0.82 -9.97 -5.07
C LYS A 113 0.92 -10.50 -3.65
N CYS A 114 1.99 -11.22 -3.33
CA CYS A 114 2.28 -11.58 -1.96
C CYS A 114 2.50 -10.30 -1.13
N ALA A 115 1.80 -10.19 -0.01
CA ALA A 115 1.83 -9.00 0.84
C ALA A 115 3.20 -8.75 1.48
N ILE A 116 4.08 -9.76 1.52
CA ILE A 116 5.40 -9.70 2.16
C ILE A 116 6.50 -9.35 1.17
N ASP A 117 6.62 -10.09 0.07
CA ASP A 117 7.73 -9.94 -0.90
C ASP A 117 7.31 -9.30 -2.24
N GLY A 118 6.01 -9.05 -2.44
CA GLY A 118 5.46 -8.50 -3.68
C GLY A 118 5.47 -9.46 -4.87
N THR A 119 5.85 -10.73 -4.70
CA THR A 119 5.88 -11.68 -5.82
C THR A 119 4.47 -12.01 -6.31
N SER A 120 4.32 -12.29 -7.61
CA SER A 120 3.09 -12.87 -8.18
C SER A 120 3.17 -14.39 -8.34
N LYS A 121 4.32 -14.99 -8.04
CA LYS A 121 4.54 -16.43 -8.24
C LYS A 121 3.98 -17.23 -7.07
N ASN A 122 3.16 -18.23 -7.38
CA ASN A 122 2.59 -19.16 -6.40
C ASN A 122 1.91 -18.45 -5.23
N VAL A 123 1.15 -17.40 -5.52
CA VAL A 123 0.41 -16.62 -4.52
C VAL A 123 -0.94 -17.27 -4.29
N GLU A 124 -1.26 -17.52 -3.02
CA GLU A 124 -2.57 -18.00 -2.60
C GLU A 124 -3.17 -17.03 -1.59
N LYS A 125 -4.51 -16.97 -1.59
CA LYS A 125 -5.27 -16.16 -0.62
C LYS A 125 -5.41 -16.97 0.66
N HIS A 126 -4.64 -16.59 1.67
CA HIS A 126 -4.66 -17.24 2.97
C HIS A 126 -5.71 -16.60 3.88
N HIS A 127 -6.47 -17.42 4.59
CA HIS A 127 -7.49 -16.97 5.53
C HIS A 127 -6.87 -16.78 6.92
N VAL A 128 -6.79 -15.53 7.38
CA VAL A 128 -5.98 -15.12 8.53
C VAL A 128 -6.76 -15.13 9.84
N ALA A 129 -8.04 -14.74 9.80
CA ALA A 129 -8.92 -14.69 10.98
C ALA A 129 -10.35 -15.05 10.58
N ASN A 130 -11.16 -15.51 11.53
CA ASN A 130 -12.53 -16.01 11.31
C ASN A 130 -12.61 -17.23 10.36
N LEU A 131 -11.68 -18.17 10.54
CA LEU A 131 -11.69 -19.45 9.83
C LEU A 131 -13.06 -20.12 9.94
N VAL A 132 -13.61 -20.53 8.81
CA VAL A 132 -14.70 -21.52 8.76
C VAL A 132 -14.10 -22.86 9.20
N GLY A 133 -13.96 -23.03 10.52
CA GLY A 133 -13.54 -24.30 11.10
C GLY A 133 -14.57 -25.39 10.79
N MET A 134 -14.10 -26.64 10.73
CA MET A 134 -14.95 -27.83 10.67
C MET A 134 -15.98 -27.74 11.81
N GLY A 135 -17.27 -27.62 11.46
CA GLY A 135 -18.38 -27.49 12.42
C GLY A 135 -19.14 -26.16 12.42
N ARG A 136 -18.68 -25.12 11.70
CA ARG A 136 -19.46 -23.87 11.54
C ARG A 136 -20.43 -23.94 10.36
N ASN A 137 -21.66 -23.49 10.56
CA ASN A 137 -22.72 -23.55 9.56
C ASN A 137 -22.50 -22.49 8.47
N ARG A 138 -22.11 -22.94 7.26
CA ARG A 138 -21.81 -22.09 6.08
C ARG A 138 -22.95 -21.17 5.64
N LYS A 139 -24.18 -21.38 6.12
CA LYS A 139 -25.34 -20.53 5.83
C LYS A 139 -25.51 -19.34 6.80
N LYS A 140 -24.68 -19.24 7.85
CA LYS A 140 -24.79 -18.22 8.92
C LYS A 140 -23.50 -17.42 9.13
N ILE A 141 -22.53 -17.50 8.21
CA ILE A 141 -21.25 -16.83 8.35
C ILE A 141 -21.29 -15.55 7.54
N ASP A 142 -21.11 -14.42 8.21
CA ASP A 142 -20.83 -13.16 7.55
C ASP A 142 -19.37 -13.16 7.12
N HIS A 143 -19.13 -13.13 5.80
CA HIS A 143 -17.79 -13.12 5.24
C HIS A 143 -17.11 -11.74 5.34
N LEU A 144 -17.84 -10.70 5.74
CA LEU A 144 -17.31 -9.35 5.93
C LEU A 144 -16.27 -9.28 7.05
N ASP A 145 -16.33 -10.18 8.04
CA ASP A 145 -15.37 -10.26 9.13
C ASP A 145 -14.16 -11.16 8.81
N SER A 146 -14.11 -11.82 7.65
CA SER A 146 -13.00 -12.68 7.26
C SER A 146 -11.79 -11.85 6.79
N CYS A 147 -10.69 -11.90 7.54
CA CYS A 147 -9.44 -11.28 7.12
C CYS A 147 -8.69 -12.21 6.15
N PHE A 148 -8.48 -11.76 4.92
CA PHE A 148 -7.66 -12.45 3.93
C PHE A 148 -6.31 -11.73 3.73
N ILE A 149 -5.30 -12.49 3.34
CA ILE A 149 -4.01 -11.96 2.90
C ILE A 149 -3.50 -12.79 1.71
N SER A 150 -2.93 -12.14 0.71
CA SER A 150 -2.22 -12.83 -0.36
C SER A 150 -0.80 -13.16 0.10
N LEU A 151 -0.40 -14.43 0.06
CA LEU A 151 0.96 -14.87 0.41
C LEU A 151 1.49 -15.85 -0.63
N SER A 152 2.80 -15.83 -0.88
CA SER A 152 3.44 -16.85 -1.71
C SER A 152 3.52 -18.19 -0.95
N ALA A 153 3.58 -19.30 -1.69
CA ALA A 153 3.67 -20.64 -1.12
C ALA A 153 4.81 -20.80 -0.10
N GLU A 154 5.92 -20.09 -0.30
CA GLU A 154 7.04 -20.05 0.65
C GLU A 154 6.61 -19.47 2.01
N TYR A 155 5.92 -18.32 2.01
CA TYR A 155 5.45 -17.66 3.23
C TYR A 155 4.29 -18.40 3.90
N ILE A 156 3.45 -19.08 3.12
CA ILE A 156 2.40 -19.97 3.64
C ILE A 156 3.04 -21.16 4.36
N THR A 157 4.01 -21.82 3.74
CA THR A 157 4.70 -23.00 4.28
C THR A 157 5.52 -22.67 5.52
N LYS A 158 6.18 -21.50 5.54
CA LYS A 158 6.92 -20.99 6.70
C LYS A 158 6.03 -20.75 7.92
N LYS A 159 4.70 -20.90 7.81
CA LYS A 159 3.77 -20.77 8.93
C LYS A 159 4.03 -19.44 9.64
N TYR A 160 3.85 -18.32 8.93
CA TYR A 160 3.45 -17.10 9.63
C TYR A 160 2.06 -17.39 10.22
N ILE A 161 2.06 -18.08 11.37
CA ILE A 161 0.90 -18.42 12.16
C ILE A 161 0.39 -17.08 12.66
N ILE A 162 -0.49 -16.47 11.89
CA ILE A 162 -1.42 -15.53 12.47
C ILE A 162 -2.40 -16.43 13.19
N SER A 163 -2.05 -16.80 14.44
CA SER A 163 -2.89 -17.65 15.25
C SER A 163 -4.23 -16.95 15.39
N ALA A 164 -5.28 -17.69 15.01
CA ALA A 164 -6.66 -17.32 15.19
C ALA A 164 -6.85 -16.80 16.62
N GLY A 165 -6.98 -15.49 16.77
CA GLY A 165 -7.10 -14.85 18.07
C GLY A 165 -6.81 -13.35 18.05
N ASN A 166 -5.81 -12.89 17.30
CA ASN A 166 -5.50 -11.45 17.18
C ASN A 166 -4.72 -11.15 15.90
N ALA A 167 -5.42 -11.07 14.76
CA ALA A 167 -4.93 -10.36 13.58
C ALA A 167 -5.02 -8.84 13.83
N SER A 168 -4.37 -8.37 14.90
CA SER A 168 -4.25 -6.94 15.18
C SER A 168 -3.33 -6.32 14.12
N ARG A 169 -3.53 -5.03 13.78
CA ARG A 169 -2.62 -4.25 12.91
C ARG A 169 -1.13 -4.51 13.23
N GLN A 170 -0.81 -4.73 14.50
CA GLN A 170 0.56 -4.97 14.99
C GLN A 170 1.19 -6.25 14.43
N SER A 171 0.42 -7.33 14.28
CA SER A 171 0.97 -8.63 13.85
C SER A 171 1.38 -8.63 12.37
N ILE A 172 0.60 -7.98 11.50
CA ILE A 172 0.95 -7.84 10.07
C ILE A 172 2.10 -6.85 9.89
N THR A 173 2.07 -5.72 10.61
CA THR A 173 3.18 -4.74 10.59
C THR A 173 4.51 -5.41 10.96
N LEU A 174 4.52 -6.21 12.02
CA LEU A 174 5.72 -6.89 12.51
C LEU A 174 6.29 -7.85 11.48
N ILE A 175 5.44 -8.53 10.70
CA ILE A 175 5.87 -9.43 9.62
C ILE A 175 6.52 -8.64 8.48
N LEU A 176 5.96 -7.50 8.10
CA LEU A 176 6.50 -6.66 7.02
C LEU A 176 7.83 -5.98 7.40
N LEU A 177 8.09 -5.82 8.70
CA LEU A 177 9.31 -5.20 9.22
C LEU A 177 10.49 -6.16 9.37
N ASN A 178 10.25 -7.46 9.56
CA ASN A 178 11.29 -8.49 9.63
C ASN A 178 11.71 -8.95 8.22
#